data_AF-A0A7X7NG40-F1
#
_entry.id   AF-A0A7X7NG40-F1
#
_cell.length_a   1.000
_cell.length_b   1.000
_cell.length_c   1.000
_cell.angle_alpha   90.00
_cell.angle_beta   90.00
_cell.angle_gamma   90.00
#
_symmetry.space_group_name_H-M   'P 1'
#
loop_
_entity.id
_entity.type
_entity.pdbx_description
1 polymer ?
#
loop_
_entity_poly.entity_id
_entity_poly.type
_entity_poly.pdbx_seq_one_letter_code
_entity_poly.pdbx_strand_id
1 'polypeptide(L)'
;MNLSYEHCPSGVDNISVILDQNQLKPEDVNNIIRAIHEKLNPDDIRTEFGISLVSVVGEGLTHKIGVMAQAATALSKAGVNIKIVNQGSSEISMIFGIDSSDEKKAVNALYEEFFRK
;
A
#
# COMPACT_ATOMS: atom_id res chain seq x y z
N MET A 1 19.25 13.11 4.50
CA MET A 1 18.46 12.06 5.16
C MET A 1 18.67 10.78 4.37
N ASN A 2 18.89 9.65 5.04
CA ASN A 2 19.03 8.35 4.38
C ASN A 2 17.73 7.57 4.61
N LEU A 3 16.70 7.92 3.84
CA LEU A 3 15.37 7.31 3.94
C LEU A 3 15.19 6.33 2.79
N SER A 4 14.71 5.14 3.14
CA SER A 4 14.24 4.18 2.15
C SER A 4 12.76 4.42 1.88
N TYR A 5 12.32 4.16 0.66
CA TYR A 5 10.91 4.11 0.32
C TYR A 5 10.56 2.69 -0.15
N GLU A 6 9.35 2.25 0.16
CA GLU A 6 8.88 0.92 -0.20
C GLU A 6 8.31 0.91 -1.62
N HIS A 7 7.43 1.87 -1.91
CA HIS A 7 6.70 1.95 -3.16
C HIS A 7 6.48 3.39 -3.60
N CYS A 8 6.35 3.57 -4.92
CA CYS A 8 6.11 4.87 -5.53
C CYS A 8 5.05 4.79 -6.65
N PRO A 9 3.75 4.63 -6.31
CA PRO A 9 2.69 4.68 -7.32
C PRO A 9 2.61 6.06 -7.96
N SER A 10 2.35 6.12 -9.27
CA SER A 10 2.10 7.37 -9.98
C SER A 10 0.76 7.33 -10.70
N GLY A 11 0.09 8.48 -10.71
CA GLY A 11 -1.07 8.75 -11.55
C GLY A 11 -0.68 9.58 -12.77
N VAL A 12 -1.67 10.24 -13.37
CA VAL A 12 -1.44 11.14 -14.51
C VAL A 12 -0.66 12.38 -14.09
N ASP A 13 -1.04 12.97 -12.95
CA ASP A 13 -0.56 14.25 -12.43
C ASP A 13 -0.12 14.19 -10.96
N ASN A 14 -0.03 12.99 -10.39
CA ASN A 14 0.30 12.80 -8.98
C ASN A 14 1.29 11.65 -8.79
N ILE A 15 2.02 11.71 -7.68
CA ILE A 15 2.93 10.68 -7.23
C ILE A 15 2.71 10.47 -5.74
N SER A 16 2.67 9.21 -5.33
CA SER A 16 2.58 8.81 -3.93
C SER A 16 3.88 8.13 -3.55
N VAL A 17 4.45 8.47 -2.39
CA VAL A 17 5.65 7.81 -1.85
C VAL A 17 5.28 7.14 -0.54
N ILE A 18 5.49 5.83 -0.46
CA ILE A 18 5.23 5.05 0.74
C ILE A 18 6.53 4.88 1.52
N LEU A 19 6.51 5.31 2.78
CA LEU A 19 7.64 5.28 3.69
C LEU A 19 7.29 4.44 4.92
N ASP A 20 8.26 3.69 5.44
CA ASP A 20 8.12 3.04 6.74
C ASP A 20 8.16 4.11 7.84
N GLN A 21 7.04 4.24 8.55
CA GLN A 21 6.86 5.22 9.60
C GLN A 21 7.90 5.08 10.74
N ASN A 22 8.45 3.88 10.96
CA ASN A 22 9.45 3.66 12.02
C ASN A 22 10.79 4.34 11.73
N GLN A 23 11.03 4.74 10.48
CA GLN A 23 12.24 5.46 10.05
C GLN A 23 12.12 6.98 10.28
N LEU A 24 10.91 7.47 10.55
CA LEU A 24 10.60 8.90 10.57
C LEU A 24 10.44 9.41 12.00
N LYS A 25 11.14 10.49 12.32
CA LYS A 25 10.82 11.34 13.47
C LYS A 25 9.72 12.34 13.09
N PRO A 26 8.96 12.89 14.04
CA PRO A 26 7.93 13.90 13.76
C PRO A 26 8.48 15.12 12.99
N GLU A 27 9.73 15.50 13.25
CA GLU A 27 10.42 16.59 12.55
C GLU A 27 10.79 16.27 11.09
N ASP A 28 11.05 14.99 10.78
CA ASP A 28 11.47 14.57 9.43
C ASP A 28 10.35 14.79 8.41
N VAL A 29 9.09 14.53 8.79
CA VAL A 29 7.93 14.72 7.91
C VAL A 29 7.82 16.18 7.45
N ASN A 30 7.91 17.13 8.38
CA ASN A 30 7.82 18.55 8.06
C ASN A 30 9.00 19.00 7.17
N ASN A 31 10.20 18.48 7.44
CA ASN A 31 11.37 18.78 6.62
C ASN A 31 11.23 18.22 5.20
N ILE A 32 10.67 17.01 5.04
CA ILE A 32 10.40 16.39 3.73
C ILE A 32 9.38 17.22 2.96
N ILE A 33 8.24 17.55 3.56
CA ILE A 33 7.19 18.37 2.93
C ILE A 33 7.77 19.71 2.46
N ARG A 34 8.53 20.38 3.34
CA ARG A 34 9.17 21.66 3.01
C ARG A 34 10.14 21.51 1.84
N ALA A 35 10.99 20.48 1.85
CA ALA A 35 11.95 20.25 0.78
C ALA A 35 11.26 19.93 -0.57
N ILE A 36 10.15 19.19 -0.55
CA ILE A 36 9.33 18.91 -1.74
C ILE A 36 8.73 20.21 -2.26
N HIS A 37 8.12 21.02 -1.40
CA HIS A 37 7.52 22.29 -1.77
C HIS A 37 8.55 23.27 -2.38
N GLU A 38 9.70 23.44 -1.73
CA GLU A 38 10.76 24.36 -2.20
C GLU A 38 11.36 23.93 -3.55
N LYS A 39 11.46 22.62 -3.82
CA LYS A 39 12.10 22.11 -5.04
C LYS A 39 11.16 21.87 -6.21
N LEU A 40 9.93 21.45 -5.92
CA LEU A 40 8.98 20.98 -6.95
C LEU A 40 7.77 21.90 -7.08
N ASN A 41 7.45 22.71 -6.07
CA ASN A 41 6.28 23.60 -6.02
C ASN A 41 4.98 22.92 -6.51
N PRO A 42 4.57 21.79 -5.90
CA PRO A 42 3.36 21.07 -6.31
C PRO A 42 2.10 21.83 -5.92
N ASP A 43 0.99 21.56 -6.60
CA ASP A 43 -0.31 22.16 -6.30
C ASP A 43 -0.88 21.72 -4.95
N ASP A 44 -0.61 20.47 -4.53
CA ASP A 44 -1.07 19.89 -3.27
C ASP A 44 -0.05 18.86 -2.73
N ILE A 45 0.03 18.74 -1.40
CA ILE A 45 0.83 17.73 -0.70
C ILE A 45 -0.03 17.18 0.44
N ARG A 46 -0.25 15.86 0.45
CA ARG A 46 -0.98 15.16 1.50
C ARG A 46 -0.10 14.14 2.18
N THR A 47 -0.26 14.01 3.49
CA THR A 47 0.37 12.96 4.29
C THR A 47 -0.69 12.14 5.00
N GLU A 48 -0.47 10.83 5.03
CA GLU A 48 -1.36 9.87 5.67
C GLU A 48 -0.51 8.90 6.49
N PHE A 49 -0.98 8.60 7.71
CA PHE A 49 -0.30 7.75 8.68
C PHE A 49 -1.22 6.59 9.08
N GLY A 50 -0.64 5.56 9.70
CA GLY A 50 -1.42 4.40 10.14
C GLY A 50 -1.91 3.54 8.98
N ILE A 51 -1.06 3.35 7.98
CA ILE A 51 -1.28 2.40 6.88
C ILE A 51 -0.48 1.14 7.17
N SER A 52 -1.15 -0.02 7.11
CA SER A 52 -0.49 -1.32 7.07
C SER A 52 -0.48 -1.85 5.64
N LEU A 53 0.65 -2.42 5.22
CA LEU A 53 0.78 -3.11 3.94
C LEU A 53 0.59 -4.61 4.15
N VAL A 54 -0.37 -5.20 3.43
CA VAL A 54 -0.60 -6.65 3.42
C VAL A 54 -0.24 -7.18 2.04
N SER A 55 0.68 -8.14 1.98
CA SER A 55 1.15 -8.73 0.73
C SER A 55 0.62 -10.15 0.57
N VAL A 56 0.04 -10.43 -0.60
CA VAL A 56 -0.29 -11.79 -1.05
C VAL A 56 0.80 -12.22 -2.02
N VAL A 57 1.50 -13.30 -1.70
CA VAL A 57 2.64 -13.80 -2.48
C VAL A 57 2.41 -15.26 -2.84
N GLY A 58 2.69 -15.64 -4.09
CA GLY A 58 2.65 -17.03 -4.51
C GLY A 58 2.98 -17.22 -5.98
N GLU A 59 3.72 -18.29 -6.30
CA GLU A 59 4.07 -18.63 -7.69
C GLU A 59 2.83 -18.83 -8.56
N GLY A 60 1.77 -19.41 -7.97
CA GLY A 60 0.47 -19.65 -8.62
C GLY A 60 -0.40 -18.40 -8.80
N LEU A 61 0.07 -17.21 -8.44
CA LEU A 61 -0.56 -15.95 -8.83
C LEU A 61 -0.23 -15.61 -10.30
N THR A 62 0.97 -15.98 -10.74
CA THR A 62 1.42 -15.83 -12.14
C THR A 62 0.47 -16.57 -13.08
N HIS A 63 -0.05 -15.88 -14.10
CA HIS A 63 -0.99 -16.41 -15.08
C HIS A 63 -2.38 -16.84 -14.56
N LYS A 64 -2.68 -16.67 -13.27
CA LYS A 64 -4.01 -16.98 -12.72
C LYS A 64 -4.90 -15.75 -12.81
N ILE A 65 -5.80 -15.76 -13.79
CA ILE A 65 -6.80 -14.71 -13.97
C ILE A 65 -7.74 -14.66 -12.76
N GLY A 66 -7.98 -13.45 -12.26
CA GLY A 66 -9.00 -13.20 -11.24
C GLY A 66 -8.52 -13.19 -9.79
N VAL A 67 -7.24 -13.49 -9.51
CA VAL A 67 -6.72 -13.49 -8.13
C VAL A 67 -6.87 -12.11 -7.47
N MET A 68 -6.57 -11.02 -8.19
CA MET A 68 -6.81 -9.66 -7.69
C MET A 68 -8.28 -9.44 -7.34
N ALA A 69 -9.20 -9.93 -8.17
CA ALA A 69 -10.64 -9.82 -7.90
C ALA A 69 -11.06 -10.65 -6.68
N GLN A 70 -10.49 -11.85 -6.49
CA GLN A 70 -10.72 -12.67 -5.30
C GLN A 70 -10.24 -11.96 -4.04
N ALA A 71 -9.00 -11.44 -4.05
CA ALA A 71 -8.43 -10.71 -2.92
C ALA A 71 -9.24 -9.44 -2.57
N ALA A 72 -9.55 -8.61 -3.57
CA ALA A 72 -10.35 -7.41 -3.37
C ALA A 72 -11.77 -7.73 -2.87
N THR A 73 -12.38 -8.82 -3.36
CA THR A 73 -13.69 -9.28 -2.88
C THR A 73 -13.63 -9.75 -1.43
N ALA A 74 -12.59 -10.48 -1.04
CA ALA A 74 -12.41 -10.94 0.33
C ALA A 74 -12.27 -9.77 1.31
N LEU A 75 -11.42 -8.79 0.97
CA LEU A 75 -11.24 -7.57 1.77
C LEU A 75 -12.55 -6.76 1.85
N SER A 76 -13.24 -6.57 0.73
CA SER A 76 -14.53 -5.86 0.68
C SER A 76 -15.61 -6.55 1.53
N LYS A 77 -15.74 -7.88 1.46
CA LYS A 77 -16.70 -8.65 2.28
C LYS A 77 -16.39 -8.59 3.77
N ALA A 78 -15.12 -8.52 4.13
CA ALA A 78 -14.75 -8.27 5.51
C ALA A 78 -15.12 -6.84 5.92
N GLY A 79 -15.24 -5.89 4.99
CA GLY A 79 -15.39 -4.48 5.27
C GLY A 79 -14.06 -3.84 5.63
N VAL A 80 -13.00 -4.22 4.92
CA VAL A 80 -11.67 -3.60 4.96
C VAL A 80 -11.57 -2.65 3.77
N ASN A 81 -11.26 -1.38 4.04
CA ASN A 81 -11.07 -0.39 2.99
C ASN A 81 -9.68 -0.52 2.37
N ILE A 82 -9.60 -0.59 1.04
CA ILE A 82 -8.33 -0.64 0.31
C ILE A 82 -7.94 0.78 -0.09
N LYS A 83 -6.84 1.28 0.48
CA LYS A 83 -6.31 2.63 0.22
C LYS A 83 -5.27 2.63 -0.90
N ILE A 84 -4.48 1.57 -0.97
CA ILE A 84 -3.39 1.43 -1.94
C ILE A 84 -3.48 0.04 -2.54
N VAL A 85 -3.32 -0.05 -3.86
CA VAL A 85 -3.06 -1.30 -4.56
C VAL A 85 -1.75 -1.14 -5.30
N ASN A 86 -0.82 -2.06 -5.08
CA ASN A 86 0.40 -2.15 -5.85
C ASN A 86 0.60 -3.60 -6.31
N GLN A 87 0.63 -3.79 -7.63
CA GLN A 87 0.99 -5.05 -8.27
C GLN A 87 2.14 -4.74 -9.22
N GLY A 88 3.33 -5.24 -8.88
CA GLY A 88 4.51 -5.08 -9.72
C GLY A 88 4.40 -5.91 -11.01
N SER A 89 5.34 -5.72 -11.93
CA SER A 89 5.41 -6.51 -13.17
C SER A 89 5.66 -8.00 -12.94
N SER A 90 6.21 -8.36 -11.78
CA SER A 90 6.28 -9.73 -11.31
C SER A 90 4.91 -10.09 -10.73
N GLU A 91 4.09 -10.82 -11.49
CA GLU A 91 2.74 -11.31 -11.09
C GLU A 91 2.76 -12.26 -9.86
N ILE A 92 3.90 -12.35 -9.16
CA ILE A 92 4.14 -13.20 -8.00
C ILE A 92 3.66 -12.53 -6.70
N SER A 93 3.44 -11.21 -6.68
CA SER A 93 2.94 -10.53 -5.49
C SER A 93 1.96 -9.38 -5.78
N MET A 94 1.02 -9.21 -4.85
CA MET A 94 0.11 -8.07 -4.80
C MET A 94 0.12 -7.50 -3.39
N ILE A 95 0.19 -6.18 -3.29
CA ILE A 95 0.30 -5.46 -2.03
C ILE A 95 -0.92 -4.55 -1.89
N PHE A 96 -1.57 -4.64 -0.74
CA PHE A 96 -2.72 -3.84 -0.37
C PHE A 96 -2.35 -2.96 0.82
N GLY A 97 -2.47 -1.63 0.65
CA GLY A 97 -2.43 -0.69 1.77
C GLY A 97 -3.82 -0.53 2.35
N ILE A 98 -3.93 -0.74 3.66
CA ILE A 98 -5.17 -0.68 4.44
C ILE A 98 -4.96 0.15 5.71
N ASP A 99 -6.04 0.56 6.37
CA ASP A 99 -5.93 1.11 7.71
C ASP A 99 -5.29 0.11 8.68
N SER A 100 -4.32 0.55 9.48
CA SER A 100 -3.63 -0.32 10.43
C SER A 100 -4.57 -0.97 11.46
N SER A 101 -5.72 -0.34 11.75
CA SER A 101 -6.75 -0.92 12.61
C SER A 101 -7.39 -2.19 12.02
N ASP A 102 -7.35 -2.35 10.69
CA ASP A 102 -7.94 -3.47 9.97
C ASP A 102 -6.93 -4.60 9.66
N GLU A 103 -5.68 -4.50 10.09
CA GLU A 103 -4.60 -5.44 9.73
C GLU A 103 -4.99 -6.91 9.95
N LYS A 104 -5.39 -7.26 11.17
CA LYS A 104 -5.79 -8.63 11.53
C LYS A 104 -6.98 -9.13 10.71
N LYS A 105 -7.91 -8.23 10.44
CA LYS A 105 -9.15 -8.51 9.72
C LYS A 105 -8.85 -8.80 8.25
N ALA A 106 -7.97 -8.02 7.64
CA ALA A 106 -7.51 -8.21 6.28
C ALA A 106 -6.74 -9.51 6.09
N VAL A 107 -5.78 -9.80 6.97
CA VAL A 107 -5.00 -11.04 6.93
C VAL A 107 -5.92 -12.26 7.05
N ASN A 108 -6.85 -12.25 8.01
CA ASN A 108 -7.80 -13.36 8.17
C ASN A 108 -8.70 -13.52 6.95
N ALA A 109 -9.25 -12.42 6.39
CA ALA A 109 -10.12 -12.49 5.23
C ALA A 109 -9.42 -13.07 3.99
N LEU A 110 -8.18 -12.64 3.74
CA LEU A 110 -7.36 -13.18 2.65
C LEU A 110 -7.02 -14.65 2.89
N TYR A 111 -6.68 -15.02 4.13
CA TYR A 111 -6.38 -16.40 4.47
C TYR A 111 -7.57 -17.34 4.23
N GLU A 112 -8.76 -16.95 4.67
CA GLU A 112 -9.99 -17.71 4.44
C GLU A 112 -10.30 -17.89 2.94
N GLU A 113 -10.10 -16.84 2.12
CA GLU A 113 -10.36 -16.92 0.68
C GLU A 113 -9.39 -17.84 -0.06
N PHE A 114 -8.10 -17.82 0.29
CA PHE A 114 -7.06 -18.52 -0.47
C PHE A 114 -6.71 -19.91 0.06
N PHE A 115 -7.00 -20.23 1.33
CA PHE A 115 -6.54 -21.48 1.96
C PHE A 115 -7.66 -22.33 2.59
N ARG A 116 -8.89 -21.81 2.73
CA ARG A 116 -9.99 -22.55 3.39
C ARG A 116 -11.25 -22.72 2.51
N LYS A 117 -11.15 -22.33 1.24
CA LYS A 117 -12.14 -22.59 0.20
C LYS A 117 -11.75 -23.74 -0.71
#